data_AF-A0A7X3Y415-F1
#
_entry.id   AF-A0A7X3Y415-F1
#
_cell.length_a   1.000
_cell.length_b   1.000
_cell.length_c   1.000
_cell.angle_alpha   90.00
_cell.angle_beta   90.00
_cell.angle_gamma   90.00
#
_symmetry.space_group_name_H-M   'P 1'
#
loop_
_entity.id
_entity.type
_entity.pdbx_description
1 polymer ?
#
loop_
_entity_poly.entity_id
_entity_poly.type
_entity_poly.pdbx_seq_one_letter_code
_entity_poly.pdbx_strand_id
1 'polypeptide(L)'
;MTATTADIVLNSLVEMPLLDRLELASLTGLPESTVYQAVRRLTTGGLVSSVAHTPRFGQHTKRYSLTAQGVRHLAHSNRNTVDDVLRSRPVSAQWLRLLLERLDALVIVYSVIETISGVTAPISVHLYRAHPLDAVVILQGRRTIGIIRRGRTSDRASFDRRLQKLLRGPLPGVLLFVAPDEIQLRTMRRTLARIRVPVFIGPENDVATALVDDAVWRGSRDNTRFDMQSIVGRHAGQGSVLAERIASRASLTVPLRAASALAAIPSHLLPSALTPADKRALELIADWPGITATNLRALLGLKPPLFSQITGRLKQADLLHTTSLNGRRLVLSDRALGMLARGDRSSVALARRRWGAGDAADAVTVDWRAVPGRRLRQLLRHITHTDAVHSYLASTITTARNEGWQLVQLDPPHRAARHFRHENVQKSVHPDAFLMLGRGDDIRAFFLEYERRAVRPSTMRRRLAPYLRYYSTTHPLDDHGVVPTLIVVVEDPMIVPHFRRVAHEEVRRAGVHVPLSIWSRRP
;
A
#
# COMPACT_ATOMS: atom_id res chain seq x y z
N MET A 1 -23.56 -19.76 -33.28
CA MET A 1 -22.20 -19.34 -33.70
C MET A 1 -21.29 -19.49 -32.50
N THR A 2 -20.23 -20.29 -32.60
CA THR A 2 -19.21 -20.39 -31.55
C THR A 2 -18.40 -19.10 -31.51
N ALA A 3 -18.26 -18.48 -30.34
CA ALA A 3 -17.43 -17.28 -30.19
C ALA A 3 -15.99 -17.61 -30.63
N THR A 4 -15.38 -16.73 -31.44
CA THR A 4 -13.99 -16.94 -31.83
C THR A 4 -13.07 -16.72 -30.62
N THR A 5 -11.86 -17.28 -30.64
CA THR A 5 -10.83 -17.00 -29.62
C THR A 5 -10.58 -15.50 -29.46
N ALA A 6 -10.62 -14.74 -30.56
CA ALA A 6 -10.46 -13.29 -30.54
C ALA A 6 -11.60 -12.61 -29.77
N ASP A 7 -12.85 -13.03 -30.00
CA ASP A 7 -14.02 -12.50 -29.29
C ASP A 7 -13.97 -12.80 -27.79
N ILE A 8 -13.50 -14.00 -27.41
CA ILE A 8 -13.31 -14.39 -26.00
C ILE A 8 -12.31 -13.45 -25.30
N VAL A 9 -11.17 -13.18 -25.95
CA VAL A 9 -10.14 -12.27 -25.40
C VAL A 9 -10.65 -10.82 -25.34
N LEU A 10 -11.33 -10.34 -26.38
CA LEU A 10 -11.89 -8.98 -26.40
C LEU A 10 -12.97 -8.79 -25.34
N ASN A 11 -13.86 -9.78 -25.15
CA ASN A 11 -14.85 -9.75 -24.07
C ASN A 11 -14.15 -9.74 -22.71
N SER A 12 -13.12 -10.57 -22.48
CA SER A 12 -12.38 -10.56 -21.20
C SER A 12 -11.74 -9.20 -20.92
N LEU A 13 -11.13 -8.57 -21.93
CA LEU A 13 -10.54 -7.23 -21.81
C LEU A 13 -11.57 -6.10 -21.65
N VAL A 14 -12.83 -6.30 -22.06
CA VAL A 14 -13.90 -5.31 -21.80
C VAL A 14 -14.37 -5.36 -20.36
N GLU A 15 -14.39 -6.56 -19.75
CA GLU A 15 -14.77 -6.74 -18.35
C GLU A 15 -13.64 -6.33 -17.40
N MET A 16 -12.41 -6.70 -17.77
CA MET A 16 -11.20 -6.46 -16.98
C MET A 16 -10.08 -5.92 -17.88
N PRO A 17 -9.99 -4.60 -18.08
CA PRO A 17 -8.92 -3.99 -18.87
C PRO A 17 -7.59 -4.09 -18.13
N LEU A 18 -6.47 -4.02 -18.85
CA LEU A 18 -5.11 -4.08 -18.30
C LEU A 18 -4.72 -5.45 -17.72
N LEU A 19 -5.38 -6.53 -18.14
CA LEU A 19 -4.90 -7.88 -17.88
C LEU A 19 -3.57 -8.12 -18.59
N ASP A 20 -2.71 -8.96 -18.01
CA ASP A 20 -1.62 -9.59 -18.75
C ASP A 20 -2.06 -10.90 -19.42
N ARG A 21 -1.10 -11.58 -20.08
CA ARG A 21 -1.39 -12.80 -20.83
C ARG A 21 -1.71 -14.02 -19.96
N LEU A 22 -1.13 -14.11 -18.76
CA LEU A 22 -1.34 -15.24 -17.86
C LEU A 22 -2.69 -15.10 -17.18
N GLU A 23 -3.01 -13.88 -16.72
CA GLU A 23 -4.31 -13.57 -16.15
C GLU A 23 -5.43 -13.79 -17.20
N LEU A 24 -5.21 -13.42 -18.47
CA LEU A 24 -6.14 -13.72 -19.56
C LEU A 24 -6.33 -15.22 -19.78
N ALA A 25 -5.26 -16.03 -19.73
CA ALA A 25 -5.35 -17.49 -19.89
C ALA A 25 -6.16 -18.12 -18.76
N SER A 26 -5.87 -17.74 -17.52
CA SER A 26 -6.61 -18.22 -16.34
C SER A 26 -8.10 -17.84 -16.40
N LEU A 27 -8.43 -16.60 -16.79
CA LEU A 27 -9.82 -16.13 -16.85
C LEU A 27 -10.62 -16.76 -17.98
N THR A 28 -9.99 -17.00 -19.13
CA THR A 28 -10.67 -17.53 -20.32
C THR A 28 -10.69 -19.05 -20.37
N GLY A 29 -9.84 -19.73 -19.57
CA GLY A 29 -9.59 -21.16 -19.67
C GLY A 29 -8.87 -21.58 -20.96
N LEU A 30 -8.36 -20.61 -21.74
CA LEU A 30 -7.63 -20.89 -22.97
C LEU A 30 -6.16 -21.19 -22.67
N PRO A 31 -5.50 -22.07 -23.46
CA PRO A 31 -4.06 -22.28 -23.34
C PRO A 31 -3.28 -20.97 -23.51
N GLU A 32 -2.19 -20.79 -22.75
CA GLU A 32 -1.36 -19.57 -22.81
C GLU A 32 -0.86 -19.25 -24.23
N SER A 33 -0.48 -20.28 -25.00
CA SER A 33 -0.03 -20.13 -26.39
C SER A 33 -1.14 -19.57 -27.29
N THR A 34 -2.38 -20.02 -27.09
CA THR A 34 -3.58 -19.55 -27.81
C THR A 34 -3.89 -18.10 -27.45
N VAL A 35 -3.84 -17.72 -26.17
CA VAL A 35 -4.01 -16.33 -25.72
C VAL A 35 -2.92 -15.44 -26.31
N TYR A 36 -1.66 -15.88 -26.28
CA TYR A 36 -0.55 -15.12 -26.84
C TYR A 36 -0.74 -14.85 -28.33
N GLN A 37 -1.12 -15.86 -29.12
CA GLN A 37 -1.38 -15.70 -30.54
C GLN A 37 -2.57 -14.77 -30.80
N ALA A 38 -3.65 -14.90 -30.03
CA ALA A 38 -4.84 -14.05 -30.15
C ALA A 38 -4.49 -12.58 -29.83
N VAL A 39 -3.83 -12.31 -28.70
CA VAL A 39 -3.40 -10.96 -28.30
C VAL A 39 -2.44 -10.37 -29.33
N ARG A 40 -1.50 -11.15 -29.88
CA ARG A 40 -0.60 -10.68 -30.95
C ARG A 40 -1.38 -10.26 -32.19
N ARG A 41 -2.32 -11.09 -32.67
CA ARG A 41 -3.17 -10.78 -33.84
C ARG A 41 -4.02 -9.52 -33.60
N LEU A 42 -4.66 -9.43 -32.43
CA LEU A 42 -5.46 -8.26 -32.03
C LEU A 42 -4.62 -6.98 -31.91
N THR A 43 -3.38 -7.09 -31.45
CA THR A 43 -2.43 -5.96 -31.38
C THR A 43 -2.01 -5.51 -32.78
N THR A 44 -1.65 -6.45 -33.66
CA THR A 44 -1.31 -6.17 -35.06
C THR A 44 -2.48 -5.55 -35.82
N GLY A 45 -3.71 -6.00 -35.55
CA GLY A 45 -4.94 -5.45 -36.13
C GLY A 45 -5.40 -4.13 -35.50
N GLY A 46 -4.67 -3.56 -34.54
CA GLY A 46 -5.00 -2.28 -33.91
C GLY A 46 -6.21 -2.31 -32.96
N LEU A 47 -6.73 -3.49 -32.62
CA LEU A 47 -7.89 -3.66 -31.72
C LEU A 47 -7.50 -3.61 -30.24
N VAL A 48 -6.26 -4.02 -29.93
CA VAL A 48 -5.70 -4.02 -28.58
C VAL A 48 -4.42 -3.19 -28.56
N SER A 49 -4.24 -2.41 -27.49
CA SER A 49 -3.00 -1.72 -27.16
C SER A 49 -2.39 -2.31 -25.89
N SER A 50 -1.11 -2.02 -25.64
CA SER A 50 -0.44 -2.48 -24.43
C SER A 50 0.39 -1.40 -23.79
N VAL A 51 0.55 -1.49 -22.47
CA VAL A 51 1.51 -0.70 -21.69
C VAL A 51 2.44 -1.66 -20.94
N ALA A 52 3.74 -1.37 -20.97
CA ALA A 52 4.71 -2.11 -20.18
C ALA A 52 4.58 -1.71 -18.70
N HIS A 53 4.60 -2.67 -17.79
CA HIS A 53 4.45 -2.43 -16.36
C HIS A 53 5.35 -3.35 -15.56
N THR A 54 6.05 -2.76 -14.59
CA THR A 54 6.79 -3.53 -13.59
C THR A 54 6.07 -3.37 -12.26
N PRO A 55 5.23 -4.34 -11.84
CA PRO A 55 4.52 -4.27 -10.57
C PRO A 55 5.49 -4.21 -9.40
N ARG A 56 4.99 -3.82 -8.23
CA ARG A 56 5.79 -3.80 -7.00
C ARG A 56 6.24 -5.19 -6.59
N PHE A 57 5.37 -6.18 -6.83
CA PHE A 57 5.58 -7.59 -6.56
C PHE A 57 5.47 -8.33 -7.90
N GLY A 58 6.46 -9.15 -8.24
CA GLY A 58 6.46 -9.95 -9.46
C GLY A 58 7.27 -9.36 -10.62
N GLN A 59 7.05 -9.96 -11.79
CA GLN A 59 7.87 -9.74 -12.98
C GLN A 59 7.34 -8.63 -13.89
N HIS A 60 8.21 -8.12 -14.77
CA HIS A 60 7.83 -7.19 -15.81
C HIS A 60 6.80 -7.83 -16.77
N THR A 61 5.69 -7.14 -17.01
CA THR A 61 4.58 -7.64 -17.84
C THR A 61 4.09 -6.58 -18.83
N LYS A 62 3.39 -7.02 -19.87
CA LYS A 62 2.60 -6.13 -20.74
C LYS A 62 1.14 -6.23 -20.34
N ARG A 63 0.51 -5.08 -20.16
CA ARG A 63 -0.88 -4.93 -19.72
C ARG A 63 -1.72 -4.44 -20.89
N TYR A 64 -2.77 -5.18 -21.23
CA TYR A 64 -3.50 -5.02 -22.49
C TYR A 64 -4.83 -4.31 -22.29
N SER A 65 -5.22 -3.41 -23.20
CA SER A 65 -6.55 -2.78 -23.18
C SER A 65 -7.08 -2.59 -24.60
N LEU A 66 -8.41 -2.56 -24.73
CA LEU A 66 -9.04 -2.26 -26.01
C LEU A 66 -8.67 -0.85 -26.49
N THR A 67 -8.47 -0.71 -27.80
CA THR A 67 -8.39 0.60 -28.47
C THR A 67 -9.79 1.10 -28.83
N ALA A 68 -9.89 2.33 -29.35
CA ALA A 68 -11.15 2.83 -29.88
C ALA A 68 -11.71 1.92 -31.00
N GLN A 69 -10.84 1.34 -31.82
CA GLN A 69 -11.24 0.37 -32.85
C GLN A 69 -11.69 -0.96 -32.23
N GLY A 70 -10.99 -1.44 -31.19
CA GLY A 70 -11.39 -2.63 -30.43
C GLY A 70 -12.78 -2.49 -29.80
N VAL A 71 -13.08 -1.35 -29.18
CA VAL A 71 -14.40 -1.07 -28.60
C VAL A 71 -15.50 -1.06 -29.67
N ARG A 72 -15.25 -0.43 -30.84
CA ARG A 72 -16.22 -0.43 -31.95
C ARG A 72 -16.47 -1.82 -32.51
N HIS A 73 -15.40 -2.59 -32.71
CA HIS A 73 -15.49 -3.96 -33.18
C HIS A 73 -16.32 -4.83 -32.22
N LEU A 74 -16.03 -4.73 -30.91
CA LEU A 74 -16.76 -5.46 -29.89
C LEU A 74 -18.24 -5.07 -29.82
N ALA A 75 -18.53 -3.76 -29.85
CA ALA A 75 -19.90 -3.26 -29.86
C ALA A 75 -20.70 -3.83 -31.04
N HIS A 76 -20.11 -3.81 -32.24
CA HIS A 76 -20.71 -4.39 -33.44
C HIS A 76 -20.95 -5.90 -33.29
N SER A 77 -19.93 -6.66 -32.85
CA SER A 77 -20.02 -8.13 -32.69
C SER A 77 -21.11 -8.55 -31.70
N ASN A 78 -21.29 -7.77 -30.62
CA ASN A 78 -22.27 -8.05 -29.57
C ASN A 78 -23.63 -7.37 -29.81
N ARG A 79 -23.85 -6.75 -30.97
CA ARG A 79 -25.08 -5.99 -31.31
C ARG A 79 -25.43 -4.91 -30.28
N ASN A 80 -24.42 -4.28 -29.68
CA ASN A 80 -24.55 -3.19 -28.73
C ASN A 80 -24.11 -1.87 -29.38
N THR A 81 -24.56 -0.73 -28.84
CA THR A 81 -23.97 0.55 -29.24
C THR A 81 -22.63 0.77 -28.54
N VAL A 82 -21.78 1.60 -29.15
CA VAL A 82 -20.49 1.98 -28.55
C VAL A 82 -20.71 2.70 -27.21
N ASP A 83 -21.73 3.53 -27.11
CA ASP A 83 -22.06 4.28 -25.89
C ASP A 83 -22.50 3.35 -24.75
N ASP A 84 -23.29 2.31 -25.05
CA ASP A 84 -23.67 1.29 -24.07
C ASP A 84 -22.45 0.58 -23.49
N VAL A 85 -21.51 0.16 -24.35
CA VAL A 85 -20.27 -0.48 -23.91
C VAL A 85 -19.44 0.46 -23.05
N LEU A 86 -19.23 1.71 -23.48
CA LEU A 86 -18.43 2.69 -22.74
C LEU A 86 -19.02 3.09 -21.38
N ARG A 87 -20.35 3.03 -21.24
CA ARG A 87 -21.08 3.37 -20.02
C ARG A 87 -21.20 2.21 -19.03
N SER A 88 -21.35 0.99 -19.54
CA SER A 88 -21.55 -0.22 -18.74
C SER A 88 -20.26 -0.93 -18.37
N ARG A 89 -19.17 -0.72 -19.13
CA ARG A 89 -17.90 -1.44 -18.96
C ARG A 89 -16.72 -0.51 -18.66
N PRO A 90 -15.65 -0.99 -17.99
CA PRO A 90 -14.47 -0.22 -17.61
C PRO A 90 -13.53 0.21 -18.76
N VAL A 91 -14.03 0.34 -19.98
CA VAL A 91 -13.23 0.64 -21.18
C VAL A 91 -13.31 2.09 -21.66
N SER A 92 -14.06 2.97 -21.00
CA SER A 92 -14.01 4.40 -21.36
C SER A 92 -12.66 5.02 -20.99
N ALA A 93 -12.25 6.07 -21.71
CA ALA A 93 -10.95 6.73 -21.46
C ALA A 93 -10.79 7.21 -20.02
N GLN A 94 -11.88 7.71 -19.41
CA GLN A 94 -11.89 8.17 -18.03
C GLN A 94 -11.68 7.01 -17.05
N TRP A 95 -12.32 5.86 -17.32
CA TRP A 95 -12.20 4.68 -16.46
C TRP A 95 -10.83 4.04 -16.60
N LEU A 96 -10.34 3.90 -17.83
CA LEU A 96 -9.00 3.40 -18.09
C LEU A 96 -7.92 4.28 -17.43
N ARG A 97 -8.08 5.61 -17.48
CA ARG A 97 -7.21 6.54 -16.74
C ARG A 97 -7.21 6.24 -15.24
N LEU A 98 -8.37 6.03 -14.62
CA LEU A 98 -8.47 5.70 -13.19
C LEU A 98 -7.80 4.36 -12.87
N LEU A 99 -7.96 3.36 -13.74
CA LEU A 99 -7.31 2.05 -13.58
C LEU A 99 -5.78 2.16 -13.70
N LEU A 100 -5.28 2.94 -14.66
CA LEU A 100 -3.84 3.20 -14.83
C LEU A 100 -3.25 3.96 -13.64
N GLU A 101 -3.96 4.96 -13.09
CA GLU A 101 -3.59 5.65 -11.85
C GLU A 101 -3.50 4.69 -10.64
N ARG A 102 -4.14 3.52 -10.74
CA ARG A 102 -4.22 2.48 -9.70
C ARG A 102 -3.49 1.20 -10.09
N LEU A 103 -2.67 1.21 -11.13
CA LEU A 103 -2.20 -0.02 -11.78
C LEU A 103 -1.54 -1.02 -10.80
N ASP A 104 -0.67 -0.56 -9.89
CA ASP A 104 -0.06 -1.46 -8.89
C ASP A 104 -1.08 -2.10 -7.95
N ALA A 105 -2.11 -1.34 -7.53
CA ALA A 105 -3.17 -1.86 -6.69
C ALA A 105 -4.11 -2.80 -7.47
N LEU A 106 -4.33 -2.49 -8.75
CA LEU A 106 -5.17 -3.27 -9.65
C LEU A 106 -4.56 -4.64 -9.93
N VAL A 107 -3.24 -4.72 -10.14
CA VAL A 107 -2.55 -6.01 -10.34
C VAL A 107 -2.74 -6.93 -9.13
N ILE A 108 -2.66 -6.41 -7.91
CA ILE A 108 -2.94 -7.22 -6.71
C ILE A 108 -4.39 -7.74 -6.72
N VAL A 109 -5.35 -6.91 -7.13
CA VAL A 109 -6.76 -7.34 -7.28
C VAL A 109 -6.88 -8.40 -8.38
N TYR A 110 -6.14 -8.28 -9.48
CA TYR A 110 -6.15 -9.25 -10.58
C TYR A 110 -5.52 -10.58 -10.19
N SER A 111 -4.42 -10.59 -9.44
CA SER A 111 -3.85 -11.84 -8.89
C SER A 111 -4.84 -12.57 -7.98
N VAL A 112 -5.61 -11.85 -7.15
CA VAL A 112 -6.69 -12.47 -6.34
C VAL A 112 -7.76 -13.08 -7.24
N ILE A 113 -8.18 -12.36 -8.28
CA ILE A 113 -9.22 -12.83 -9.21
C ILE A 113 -8.73 -14.04 -10.01
N GLU A 114 -7.48 -14.04 -10.46
CA GLU A 114 -6.81 -15.16 -11.13
C GLU A 114 -6.78 -16.40 -10.24
N THR A 115 -6.49 -16.22 -8.95
CA THR A 115 -6.54 -17.33 -7.97
C THR A 115 -7.97 -17.86 -7.81
N ILE A 116 -8.98 -16.98 -7.84
CA ILE A 116 -10.40 -17.40 -7.79
C ILE A 116 -10.80 -18.15 -9.07
N SER A 117 -10.38 -17.69 -10.26
CA SER A 117 -10.70 -18.38 -11.52
C SER A 117 -10.04 -19.74 -11.64
N GLY A 118 -8.87 -19.94 -11.01
CA GLY A 118 -8.24 -21.25 -10.89
C GLY A 118 -9.06 -22.27 -10.09
N VAL A 119 -9.95 -21.82 -9.20
CA VAL A 119 -10.86 -22.70 -8.42
C VAL A 119 -12.18 -22.93 -9.14
N THR A 120 -12.75 -21.89 -9.74
CA THR A 120 -14.07 -21.95 -10.36
C THR A 120 -14.10 -21.11 -11.62
N ALA A 121 -14.64 -21.68 -12.70
CA ALA A 121 -14.88 -21.00 -13.95
C ALA A 121 -16.20 -21.48 -14.57
N PRO A 122 -16.92 -20.63 -15.34
CA PRO A 122 -16.66 -19.23 -15.58
C PRO A 122 -16.97 -18.34 -14.36
N ILE A 123 -16.31 -17.19 -14.29
CA ILE A 123 -16.62 -16.11 -13.34
C ILE A 123 -16.98 -14.83 -14.12
N SER A 124 -17.74 -13.94 -13.49
CA SER A 124 -17.93 -12.57 -13.98
C SER A 124 -17.38 -11.59 -12.96
N VAL A 125 -16.78 -10.51 -13.44
CA VAL A 125 -16.13 -9.52 -12.57
C VAL A 125 -16.72 -8.15 -12.79
N HIS A 126 -16.96 -7.44 -11.70
CA HIS A 126 -17.35 -6.04 -11.72
C HIS A 126 -16.36 -5.19 -10.93
N LEU A 127 -15.65 -4.30 -11.63
CA LEU A 127 -14.69 -3.36 -11.05
C LEU A 127 -15.38 -2.04 -10.68
N TYR A 128 -15.04 -1.48 -9.52
CA TYR A 128 -15.69 -0.27 -9.01
C TYR A 128 -14.83 0.99 -9.11
N ARG A 129 -15.41 2.12 -9.56
CA ARG A 129 -14.71 3.42 -9.63
C ARG A 129 -14.60 4.06 -8.24
N ALA A 130 -15.74 4.17 -7.57
CA ALA A 130 -15.95 4.97 -6.35
C ALA A 130 -16.63 4.19 -5.21
N HIS A 131 -17.06 2.95 -5.43
CA HIS A 131 -17.62 2.09 -4.39
C HIS A 131 -16.59 1.73 -3.29
N PRO A 132 -17.03 1.41 -2.05
CA PRO A 132 -16.13 0.89 -1.02
C PRO A 132 -15.40 -0.42 -1.36
N LEU A 133 -15.90 -1.24 -2.29
CA LEU A 133 -15.15 -2.38 -2.82
C LEU A 133 -14.25 -1.94 -3.99
N ASP A 134 -13.19 -2.69 -4.25
CA ASP A 134 -12.37 -2.53 -5.46
C ASP A 134 -12.94 -3.37 -6.60
N ALA A 135 -13.36 -4.59 -6.30
CA ALA A 135 -14.03 -5.49 -7.24
C ALA A 135 -15.07 -6.36 -6.51
N VAL A 136 -16.00 -6.93 -7.28
CA VAL A 136 -16.77 -8.10 -6.85
C VAL A 136 -16.70 -9.16 -7.95
N VAL A 137 -16.49 -10.40 -7.53
CA VAL A 137 -16.48 -11.59 -8.39
C VAL A 137 -17.79 -12.32 -8.19
N ILE A 138 -18.46 -12.66 -9.30
CA ILE A 138 -19.73 -13.37 -9.35
C ILE A 138 -19.43 -14.78 -9.86
N LEU A 139 -19.76 -15.77 -9.04
CA LEU A 139 -19.56 -17.18 -9.33
C LEU A 139 -20.87 -17.81 -9.82
N GLN A 140 -20.79 -19.07 -10.26
CA GLN A 140 -21.96 -19.91 -10.51
C GLN A 140 -22.90 -19.94 -9.29
N GLY A 141 -24.22 -19.94 -9.56
CA GLY A 141 -25.25 -19.92 -8.53
C GLY A 141 -25.46 -18.56 -7.85
N ARG A 142 -24.99 -17.46 -8.48
CA ARG A 142 -25.08 -16.07 -7.96
C ARG A 142 -24.32 -15.87 -6.63
N ARG A 143 -23.34 -16.72 -6.34
CA ARG A 143 -22.44 -16.52 -5.20
C ARG A 143 -21.52 -15.34 -5.47
N THR A 144 -21.17 -14.56 -4.45
CA THR A 144 -20.40 -13.32 -4.63
C THR A 144 -19.23 -13.21 -3.66
N ILE A 145 -18.08 -12.78 -4.18
CA ILE A 145 -16.85 -12.49 -3.42
C ILE A 145 -16.49 -11.03 -3.63
N GLY A 146 -16.51 -10.21 -2.58
CA GLY A 146 -16.03 -8.83 -2.67
C GLY A 146 -14.57 -8.71 -2.30
N ILE A 147 -13.83 -7.88 -3.04
CA ILE A 147 -12.42 -7.60 -2.79
C ILE A 147 -12.28 -6.15 -2.34
N ILE A 148 -11.61 -5.93 -1.22
CA ILE A 148 -11.28 -4.62 -0.68
C ILE A 148 -9.80 -4.54 -0.31
N ARG A 149 -9.10 -3.58 -0.90
CA ARG A 149 -7.69 -3.28 -0.59
C ARG A 149 -7.60 -2.00 0.22
N ARG A 150 -6.76 -2.02 1.25
CA ARG A 150 -6.27 -0.81 1.93
C ARG A 150 -4.86 -0.51 1.45
N GLY A 151 -4.62 0.68 0.94
CA GLY A 151 -3.28 1.09 0.51
C GLY A 151 -2.44 1.76 1.61
N ARG A 152 -1.12 1.89 1.38
CA ARG A 152 -0.14 2.41 2.35
C ARG A 152 -0.38 3.87 2.73
N THR A 153 -0.77 4.70 1.76
CA THR A 153 -1.05 6.13 1.98
C THR A 153 -2.46 6.41 2.50
N SER A 154 -3.28 5.36 2.64
CA SER A 154 -4.64 5.49 3.14
C SER A 154 -4.63 5.74 4.64
N ASP A 155 -5.09 6.94 5.03
CA ASP A 155 -5.26 7.24 6.44
C ASP A 155 -6.38 6.40 7.07
N ARG A 156 -6.18 6.04 8.33
CA ARG A 156 -7.10 5.19 9.08
C ARG A 156 -8.53 5.73 9.06
N ALA A 157 -8.71 7.03 9.28
CA ALA A 157 -10.04 7.64 9.34
C ALA A 157 -10.80 7.59 7.99
N SER A 158 -10.10 7.74 6.87
CA SER A 158 -10.68 7.67 5.53
C SER A 158 -11.00 6.23 5.16
N PHE A 159 -10.14 5.28 5.52
CA PHE A 159 -10.44 3.87 5.36
C PHE A 159 -11.60 3.42 6.26
N ASP A 160 -11.64 3.84 7.53
CA ASP A 160 -12.75 3.57 8.44
C ASP A 160 -14.07 4.12 7.87
N ARG A 161 -14.07 5.33 7.28
CA ARG A 161 -15.25 5.87 6.57
C ARG A 161 -15.65 5.02 5.37
N ARG A 162 -14.68 4.52 4.59
CA ARG A 162 -14.94 3.61 3.46
C ARG A 162 -15.59 2.31 3.96
N LEU A 163 -15.10 1.75 5.05
CA LEU A 163 -15.64 0.54 5.66
C LEU A 163 -17.03 0.76 6.27
N GLN A 164 -17.27 1.90 6.92
CA GLN A 164 -18.60 2.25 7.42
C GLN A 164 -19.62 2.40 6.30
N LYS A 165 -19.22 2.93 5.13
CA LYS A 165 -20.09 2.95 3.95
C LYS A 165 -20.41 1.54 3.45
N LEU A 166 -19.42 0.64 3.43
CA LEU A 166 -19.63 -0.76 3.07
C LEU A 166 -20.63 -1.44 4.02
N LEU A 167 -20.47 -1.23 5.33
CA LEU A 167 -21.33 -1.79 6.37
C LEU A 167 -22.79 -1.29 6.33
N ARG A 168 -23.03 -0.12 5.75
CA ARG A 168 -24.38 0.43 5.56
C ARG A 168 -25.02 -0.01 4.24
N GLY A 169 -24.23 -0.50 3.31
CA GLY A 169 -24.69 -1.02 2.04
C GLY A 169 -24.94 -2.53 2.08
N PRO A 170 -25.45 -3.10 0.99
CA PRO A 170 -25.48 -4.54 0.82
C PRO A 170 -24.06 -5.11 0.73
N LEU A 171 -23.91 -6.34 1.23
CA LEU A 171 -22.65 -7.05 1.30
C LEU A 171 -22.63 -8.23 0.31
N PRO A 172 -21.45 -8.58 -0.23
CA PRO A 172 -21.25 -9.84 -0.94
C PRO A 172 -21.33 -11.01 0.04
N GLY A 173 -21.43 -12.24 -0.48
CA GLY A 173 -21.49 -13.45 0.34
C GLY A 173 -20.23 -13.66 1.20
N VAL A 174 -19.07 -13.23 0.69
CA VAL A 174 -17.79 -13.25 1.39
C VAL A 174 -16.94 -12.02 1.03
N LEU A 175 -16.09 -11.57 1.95
CA LEU A 175 -15.14 -10.47 1.73
C LEU A 175 -13.70 -10.95 1.84
N LEU A 176 -12.88 -10.56 0.85
CA LEU A 176 -11.44 -10.64 0.87
C LEU A 176 -10.87 -9.24 1.12
N PHE A 177 -10.11 -9.10 2.21
CA PHE A 177 -9.46 -7.86 2.58
C PHE A 177 -7.94 -7.97 2.45
N VAL A 178 -7.37 -7.09 1.63
CA VAL A 178 -5.94 -7.03 1.36
C VAL A 178 -5.35 -5.81 2.05
N ALA A 179 -4.32 -6.03 2.88
CA ALA A 179 -3.64 -4.99 3.65
C ALA A 179 -2.18 -4.84 3.21
N PRO A 180 -1.55 -3.66 3.33
CA PRO A 180 -0.19 -3.46 2.85
C PRO A 180 0.88 -4.30 3.54
N ASP A 181 0.61 -4.68 4.80
CA ASP A 181 1.49 -5.45 5.66
C ASP A 181 0.68 -6.12 6.80
N GLU A 182 1.35 -7.04 7.49
CA GLU A 182 0.82 -7.84 8.60
C GLU A 182 0.29 -6.99 9.76
N ILE A 183 0.91 -5.85 10.05
CA ILE A 183 0.49 -4.99 11.17
C ILE A 183 -0.79 -4.24 10.83
N GLN A 184 -0.91 -3.70 9.61
CA GLN A 184 -2.16 -3.09 9.16
C GLN A 184 -3.29 -4.12 9.13
N LEU A 185 -2.99 -5.36 8.77
CA LEU A 185 -3.92 -6.48 8.83
C LEU A 185 -4.41 -6.74 10.27
N ARG A 186 -3.50 -6.91 11.24
CA ARG A 186 -3.86 -7.10 12.66
C ARG A 186 -4.63 -5.93 13.24
N THR A 187 -4.22 -4.70 12.92
CA THR A 187 -4.92 -3.48 13.34
C THR A 187 -6.36 -3.44 12.81
N MET A 188 -6.58 -3.93 11.59
CA MET A 188 -7.90 -3.97 10.96
C MET A 188 -8.74 -5.16 11.35
N ARG A 189 -8.13 -6.25 11.82
CA ARG A 189 -8.82 -7.48 12.22
C ARG A 189 -9.99 -7.22 13.17
N ARG A 190 -9.79 -6.42 14.24
CA ARG A 190 -10.88 -6.09 15.19
C ARG A 190 -12.04 -5.34 14.54
N THR A 191 -11.76 -4.45 13.58
CA THR A 191 -12.80 -3.70 12.86
C THR A 191 -13.53 -4.61 11.88
N LEU A 192 -12.81 -5.47 11.18
CA LEU A 192 -13.34 -6.41 10.18
C LEU A 192 -14.12 -7.56 10.82
N ALA A 193 -13.76 -7.99 12.03
CA ALA A 193 -14.48 -9.03 12.77
C ALA A 193 -15.95 -8.67 13.08
N ARG A 194 -16.29 -7.37 13.05
CA ARG A 194 -17.66 -6.85 13.23
C ARG A 194 -18.53 -6.96 11.98
N ILE A 195 -17.94 -7.28 10.83
CA ILE A 195 -18.71 -7.50 9.61
C ILE A 195 -19.46 -8.83 9.73
N ARG A 196 -20.72 -8.83 9.28
CA ARG A 196 -21.64 -9.98 9.44
C ARG A 196 -21.29 -11.15 8.52
N VAL A 197 -20.77 -10.86 7.33
CA VAL A 197 -20.33 -11.88 6.37
C VAL A 197 -18.93 -12.40 6.71
N PRO A 198 -18.55 -13.62 6.29
CA PRO A 198 -17.19 -14.10 6.42
C PRO A 198 -16.19 -13.11 5.80
N VAL A 199 -15.12 -12.81 6.54
CA VAL A 199 -14.04 -11.93 6.07
C VAL A 199 -12.72 -12.65 6.22
N PHE A 200 -12.01 -12.77 5.10
CA PHE A 200 -10.67 -13.31 5.03
C PHE A 200 -9.69 -12.19 4.75
N ILE A 201 -8.57 -12.19 5.46
CA ILE A 201 -7.58 -11.11 5.44
C ILE A 201 -6.22 -11.65 5.02
N GLY A 202 -5.50 -10.91 4.16
CA GLY A 202 -4.17 -11.29 3.70
C GLY A 202 -3.28 -10.07 3.43
N PRO A 203 -1.96 -10.14 3.68
CA PRO A 203 -1.04 -9.06 3.33
C PRO A 203 -0.76 -9.04 1.82
N GLU A 204 -0.52 -7.85 1.26
CA GLU A 204 -0.37 -7.61 -0.19
C GLU A 204 0.71 -8.48 -0.84
N ASN A 205 1.86 -8.65 -0.20
CA ASN A 205 2.97 -9.41 -0.74
C ASN A 205 2.61 -10.90 -0.91
N ASP A 206 2.03 -11.49 0.13
CA ASP A 206 1.68 -12.91 0.15
C ASP A 206 0.53 -13.15 -0.84
N VAL A 207 -0.50 -12.29 -0.82
CA VAL A 207 -1.65 -12.41 -1.74
C VAL A 207 -1.27 -12.20 -3.20
N ALA A 208 -0.34 -11.30 -3.51
CA ALA A 208 0.08 -11.03 -4.88
C ALA A 208 0.91 -12.16 -5.52
N THR A 209 1.42 -13.09 -4.70
CA THR A 209 2.25 -14.22 -5.16
C THR A 209 1.65 -15.59 -4.85
N ALA A 210 0.47 -15.62 -4.23
CA ALA A 210 -0.20 -16.84 -3.83
C ALA A 210 -0.74 -17.64 -5.02
N LEU A 211 -0.59 -18.95 -4.93
CA LEU A 211 -1.28 -19.94 -5.74
C LEU A 211 -2.61 -20.35 -5.09
N VAL A 212 -3.39 -21.16 -5.81
CA VAL A 212 -4.73 -21.62 -5.36
C VAL A 212 -4.68 -22.32 -4.01
N ASP A 213 -3.66 -23.15 -3.79
CA ASP A 213 -3.50 -24.01 -2.61
C ASP A 213 -2.70 -23.35 -1.48
N ASP A 214 -2.21 -22.11 -1.68
CA ASP A 214 -1.42 -21.41 -0.67
C ASP A 214 -2.33 -20.85 0.43
N ALA A 215 -2.09 -21.28 1.67
CA ALA A 215 -2.87 -20.89 2.84
C ALA A 215 -2.50 -19.49 3.39
N VAL A 216 -2.54 -18.47 2.52
CA VAL A 216 -2.16 -17.08 2.85
C VAL A 216 -3.27 -16.27 3.51
N TRP A 217 -4.52 -16.71 3.37
CA TRP A 217 -5.68 -15.99 3.89
C TRP A 217 -5.96 -16.39 5.32
N ARG A 218 -6.44 -15.44 6.14
CA ARG A 218 -6.78 -15.70 7.54
C ARG A 218 -8.19 -15.29 7.87
N GLY A 219 -8.90 -16.10 8.64
CA GLY A 219 -10.20 -15.71 9.18
C GLY A 219 -10.08 -14.49 10.09
N SER A 220 -10.90 -13.46 9.88
CA SER A 220 -10.86 -12.25 10.71
C SER A 220 -11.20 -12.51 12.19
N ARG A 221 -11.92 -13.58 12.49
CA ARG A 221 -12.35 -13.94 13.86
C ARG A 221 -11.37 -14.88 14.56
N ASP A 222 -10.86 -15.90 13.88
CA ASP A 222 -10.16 -17.05 14.48
C ASP A 222 -8.69 -17.22 14.05
N ASN A 223 -8.17 -16.40 13.12
CA ASN A 223 -6.80 -16.50 12.57
C ASN A 223 -6.50 -17.82 11.83
N THR A 224 -7.48 -18.70 11.68
CA THR A 224 -7.35 -19.93 10.90
C THR A 224 -6.89 -19.57 9.50
N ARG A 225 -5.92 -20.31 8.98
CA ARG A 225 -5.40 -20.11 7.62
C ARG A 225 -6.26 -20.86 6.61
N PHE A 226 -6.48 -20.25 5.46
CA PHE A 226 -7.30 -20.78 4.38
C PHE A 226 -6.59 -20.58 3.04
N ASP A 227 -6.65 -21.61 2.19
CA ASP A 227 -6.38 -21.51 0.77
C ASP A 227 -7.60 -20.92 0.02
N MET A 228 -7.44 -20.62 -1.27
CA MET A 228 -8.55 -20.04 -2.05
C MET A 228 -9.65 -21.07 -2.31
N GLN A 229 -9.30 -22.34 -2.48
CA GLN A 229 -10.25 -23.42 -2.74
C GLN A 229 -11.29 -23.54 -1.60
N SER A 230 -10.82 -23.51 -0.35
CA SER A 230 -11.62 -23.56 0.86
C SER A 230 -12.55 -22.36 0.98
N ILE A 231 -12.06 -21.15 0.67
CA ILE A 231 -12.86 -19.93 0.71
C ILE A 231 -14.00 -19.99 -0.31
N VAL A 232 -13.68 -20.28 -1.56
CA VAL A 232 -14.64 -20.33 -2.68
C VAL A 232 -15.64 -21.47 -2.49
N GLY A 233 -15.17 -22.64 -2.04
CA GLY A 233 -15.99 -23.84 -1.86
C GLY A 233 -16.95 -23.78 -0.67
N ARG A 234 -16.50 -23.25 0.48
CA ARG A 234 -17.24 -23.37 1.75
C ARG A 234 -17.91 -22.07 2.22
N HIS A 235 -17.41 -20.92 1.78
CA HIS A 235 -17.81 -19.63 2.36
C HIS A 235 -18.45 -18.66 1.38
N ALA A 236 -18.31 -18.87 0.08
CA ALA A 236 -18.99 -18.04 -0.91
C ALA A 236 -20.51 -18.31 -0.87
N GLY A 237 -21.27 -17.36 -0.31
CA GLY A 237 -22.73 -17.36 -0.32
C GLY A 237 -23.33 -16.46 -1.41
N GLN A 238 -24.65 -16.48 -1.54
CA GLN A 238 -25.37 -15.45 -2.29
C GLN A 238 -25.17 -14.08 -1.63
N GLY A 239 -25.01 -13.05 -2.44
CA GLY A 239 -24.87 -11.68 -1.97
C GLY A 239 -25.25 -10.70 -3.08
N SER A 240 -25.31 -9.41 -2.76
CA SER A 240 -25.73 -8.41 -3.75
C SER A 240 -24.55 -7.82 -4.49
N VAL A 241 -24.74 -7.61 -5.79
CA VAL A 241 -23.87 -6.77 -6.62
C VAL A 241 -24.53 -5.41 -6.72
N LEU A 242 -23.86 -4.38 -6.20
CA LEU A 242 -24.38 -3.02 -6.36
C LEU A 242 -24.05 -2.48 -7.74
N ALA A 243 -25.06 -1.92 -8.38
CA ALA A 243 -24.88 -1.08 -9.54
C ALA A 243 -24.20 0.23 -9.13
N GLU A 244 -23.08 0.56 -9.79
CA GLU A 244 -22.52 1.90 -9.70
C GLU A 244 -23.29 2.85 -10.61
N ARG A 245 -23.41 4.12 -10.21
CA ARG A 245 -24.04 5.14 -11.06
C ARG A 245 -23.31 5.18 -12.41
N ILE A 246 -24.07 5.02 -13.49
CA ILE A 246 -23.55 5.05 -14.86
C ILE A 246 -22.85 6.40 -15.10
N ALA A 247 -21.71 6.38 -15.81
CA ALA A 247 -21.01 7.61 -16.18
C ALA A 247 -21.93 8.50 -17.03
N SER A 248 -22.10 9.78 -16.64
CA SER A 248 -22.88 10.72 -17.45
C SER A 248 -22.20 11.09 -18.77
N ARG A 249 -20.87 10.94 -18.85
CA ARG A 249 -20.07 11.16 -20.06
C ARG A 249 -19.05 10.04 -20.20
N ALA A 250 -19.00 9.41 -21.35
CA ALA A 250 -17.99 8.40 -21.66
C ALA A 250 -17.40 8.69 -23.04
N SER A 251 -16.08 8.57 -23.16
CA SER A 251 -15.36 8.80 -24.41
C SER A 251 -14.52 7.59 -24.76
N LEU A 252 -14.30 7.40 -26.06
CA LEU A 252 -13.41 6.35 -26.58
C LEU A 252 -11.99 6.50 -26.02
N THR A 253 -11.33 5.37 -25.81
CA THR A 253 -9.96 5.29 -25.32
C THR A 253 -8.99 6.01 -26.25
N VAL A 254 -8.07 6.77 -25.68
CA VAL A 254 -6.91 7.31 -26.37
C VAL A 254 -5.80 6.25 -26.36
N PRO A 255 -4.99 6.12 -27.43
CA PRO A 255 -3.88 5.18 -27.45
C PRO A 255 -2.95 5.35 -26.24
N LEU A 256 -2.58 4.24 -25.62
CA LEU A 256 -1.59 4.19 -24.54
C LEU A 256 -0.18 4.42 -25.13
N ARG A 257 0.19 5.67 -25.37
CA ARG A 257 1.55 6.05 -25.78
C ARG A 257 2.31 6.58 -24.59
N ALA A 258 3.40 5.90 -24.22
CA ALA A 258 4.37 6.47 -23.29
C ALA A 258 5.12 7.60 -24.01
N ALA A 259 5.23 8.77 -23.36
CA ALA A 259 6.13 9.80 -23.83
C ALA A 259 7.59 9.30 -23.74
N SER A 260 8.46 9.79 -24.62
CA SER A 260 9.88 9.42 -24.61
C SER A 260 10.61 9.92 -23.36
N ALA A 261 10.20 11.05 -22.79
CA ALA A 261 10.76 11.63 -21.57
C ALA A 261 9.82 11.47 -20.38
N LEU A 262 10.35 11.05 -19.22
CA LEU A 262 9.57 10.80 -17.99
C LEU A 262 8.80 12.03 -17.48
N ALA A 263 9.35 13.24 -17.63
CA ALA A 263 8.69 14.50 -17.24
C ALA A 263 7.35 14.70 -17.97
N ALA A 264 7.33 14.34 -19.25
CA ALA A 264 6.18 14.50 -20.14
C ALA A 264 5.15 13.36 -20.02
N ILE A 265 5.46 12.29 -19.29
CA ILE A 265 4.53 11.18 -19.09
C ILE A 265 3.32 11.70 -18.30
N PRO A 266 2.07 11.51 -18.79
CA PRO A 266 0.88 11.85 -18.03
C PRO A 266 0.85 11.16 -16.67
N SER A 267 0.33 11.80 -15.62
CA SER A 267 0.36 11.25 -14.26
C SER A 267 -0.28 9.86 -14.11
N HIS A 268 -1.25 9.54 -14.96
CA HIS A 268 -1.91 8.23 -14.95
C HIS A 268 -1.04 7.10 -15.49
N LEU A 269 -0.01 7.39 -16.29
CA LEU A 269 0.94 6.40 -16.80
C LEU A 269 2.21 6.29 -15.93
N LEU A 270 2.35 7.12 -14.88
CA LEU A 270 3.51 7.04 -13.99
C LEU A 270 3.67 5.66 -13.32
N PRO A 271 2.61 4.99 -12.82
CA PRO A 271 2.77 3.66 -12.22
C PRO A 271 3.36 2.62 -13.16
N SER A 272 3.15 2.75 -14.47
CA SER A 272 3.71 1.84 -15.48
C SER A 272 5.14 2.20 -15.88
N ALA A 273 5.49 3.50 -15.85
CA ALA A 273 6.81 4.00 -16.21
C ALA A 273 7.89 3.83 -15.12
N LEU A 274 7.49 3.64 -13.86
CA LEU A 274 8.41 3.54 -12.72
C LEU A 274 8.80 2.09 -12.42
N THR A 275 10.05 1.88 -12.00
CA THR A 275 10.53 0.56 -11.54
C THR A 275 10.09 0.30 -10.09
N PRO A 276 10.20 -0.96 -9.58
CA PRO A 276 9.89 -1.25 -8.19
C PRO A 276 10.72 -0.42 -7.21
N ALA A 277 12.00 -0.19 -7.52
CA ALA A 277 12.89 0.62 -6.68
C ALA A 277 12.49 2.11 -6.65
N ASP A 278 12.02 2.67 -7.77
CA ASP A 278 11.48 4.04 -7.80
C ASP A 278 10.26 4.17 -6.89
N LYS A 279 9.31 3.23 -7.04
CA LYS A 279 8.07 3.19 -6.26
C LYS A 279 8.39 3.08 -4.78
N ARG A 280 9.30 2.18 -4.41
CA ARG A 280 9.75 2.00 -3.03
C ARG A 280 10.42 3.25 -2.46
N ALA A 281 11.25 3.95 -3.24
CA ALA A 281 11.85 5.20 -2.81
C ALA A 281 10.79 6.28 -2.54
N LEU A 282 9.82 6.45 -3.44
CA LEU A 282 8.72 7.40 -3.27
C LEU A 282 7.87 7.08 -2.04
N GLU A 283 7.56 5.82 -1.80
CA GLU A 283 6.83 5.38 -0.59
C GLU A 283 7.61 5.68 0.69
N LEU A 284 8.91 5.38 0.72
CA LEU A 284 9.74 5.67 1.89
C LEU A 284 9.85 7.18 2.15
N ILE A 285 9.94 8.02 1.13
CA ILE A 285 9.93 9.47 1.31
C ILE A 285 8.55 9.97 1.75
N ALA A 286 7.45 9.37 1.28
CA ALA A 286 6.10 9.68 1.76
C ALA A 286 5.94 9.35 3.26
N ASP A 287 6.55 8.25 3.70
CA ASP A 287 6.54 7.81 5.09
C ASP A 287 7.47 8.64 5.98
N TRP A 288 8.62 9.04 5.43
CA TRP A 288 9.67 9.80 6.09
C TRP A 288 9.99 11.12 5.37
N PRO A 289 9.06 12.10 5.34
CA PRO A 289 9.25 13.35 4.61
C PRO A 289 10.44 14.15 5.15
N GLY A 290 11.25 14.70 4.25
CA GLY A 290 12.46 15.44 4.62
C GLY A 290 13.65 14.54 4.99
N ILE A 291 13.60 13.24 4.69
CA ILE A 291 14.76 12.36 4.86
C ILE A 291 15.96 12.84 4.02
N THR A 292 17.18 12.65 4.53
CA THR A 292 18.40 12.92 3.76
C THR A 292 18.63 11.86 2.70
N ALA A 293 19.39 12.21 1.66
CA ALA A 293 19.84 11.26 0.65
C ALA A 293 20.61 10.07 1.28
N THR A 294 21.51 10.35 2.23
CA THR A 294 22.30 9.34 2.93
C THR A 294 21.41 8.33 3.68
N ASN A 295 20.43 8.82 4.44
CA ASN A 295 19.55 7.97 5.24
C ASN A 295 18.61 7.18 4.33
N LEU A 296 18.02 7.80 3.31
CA LEU A 296 17.16 7.09 2.36
C LEU A 296 17.91 5.96 1.64
N ARG A 297 19.16 6.21 1.22
CA ARG A 297 20.01 5.18 0.59
C ARG A 297 20.22 3.97 1.50
N ALA A 298 20.51 4.22 2.77
CA ALA A 298 20.71 3.17 3.78
C ALA A 298 19.41 2.35 4.01
N LEU A 299 18.27 3.03 4.12
CA LEU A 299 16.95 2.39 4.25
C LEU A 299 16.61 1.53 3.03
N LEU A 300 16.91 2.02 1.82
CA LEU A 300 16.70 1.27 0.58
C LEU A 300 17.71 0.13 0.40
N GLY A 301 18.84 0.14 1.10
CA GLY A 301 19.90 -0.85 0.95
C GLY A 301 20.61 -0.79 -0.41
N LEU A 302 20.71 0.40 -0.99
CA LEU A 302 21.26 0.58 -2.34
C LEU A 302 22.71 1.08 -2.33
N LYS A 303 23.47 0.62 -3.33
CA LYS A 303 24.79 1.18 -3.65
C LYS A 303 24.65 2.62 -4.15
N PRO A 304 25.66 3.51 -3.93
CA PRO A 304 25.58 4.90 -4.34
C PRO A 304 25.23 5.14 -5.82
N PRO A 305 25.80 4.41 -6.82
CA PRO A 305 25.47 4.65 -8.23
C PRO A 305 23.99 4.39 -8.56
N LEU A 306 23.43 3.28 -8.07
CA LEU A 306 22.03 2.92 -8.28
C LEU A 306 21.09 3.91 -7.57
N PHE A 307 21.45 4.37 -6.37
CA PHE A 307 20.71 5.40 -5.67
C PHE A 307 20.70 6.74 -6.42
N SER A 308 21.84 7.17 -6.95
CA SER A 308 21.94 8.38 -7.79
C SER A 308 21.11 8.24 -9.07
N GLN A 309 21.12 7.08 -9.71
CA GLN A 309 20.30 6.80 -10.88
C GLN A 309 18.80 6.92 -10.58
N ILE A 310 18.32 6.27 -9.50
CA ILE A 310 16.92 6.31 -9.08
C ILE A 310 16.51 7.74 -8.73
N THR A 311 17.27 8.43 -7.89
CA THR A 311 16.92 9.80 -7.48
C THR A 311 17.00 10.79 -8.64
N GLY A 312 17.98 10.65 -9.54
CA GLY A 312 18.07 11.45 -10.77
C GLY A 312 16.86 11.25 -11.68
N ARG A 313 16.45 10.00 -11.89
CA ARG A 313 15.25 9.65 -12.66
C ARG A 313 13.97 10.21 -12.05
N LEU A 314 13.81 10.09 -10.74
CA LEU A 314 12.65 10.63 -10.01
C LEU A 314 12.59 12.16 -10.05
N LYS A 315 13.74 12.84 -10.02
CA LYS A 315 13.83 14.30 -10.22
C LYS A 315 13.44 14.69 -11.64
N GLN A 316 13.98 14.01 -12.65
CA GLN A 316 13.62 14.23 -14.06
C GLN A 316 12.12 14.01 -14.32
N ALA A 317 11.49 13.09 -13.60
CA ALA A 317 10.06 12.83 -13.69
C ALA A 317 9.17 13.82 -12.92
N ASP A 318 9.76 14.84 -12.27
CA ASP A 318 9.09 15.78 -11.37
C ASP A 318 8.34 15.07 -10.23
N LEU A 319 8.96 14.04 -9.65
CA LEU A 319 8.40 13.26 -8.53
C LEU A 319 9.13 13.51 -7.20
N LEU A 320 10.34 14.05 -7.29
CA LEU A 320 11.24 14.25 -6.18
C LEU A 320 11.88 15.63 -6.29
N HIS A 321 11.81 16.42 -5.23
CA HIS A 321 12.57 17.66 -5.10
C HIS A 321 13.64 17.53 -4.03
N THR A 322 14.61 18.44 -4.10
CA THR A 322 15.58 18.65 -3.02
C THR A 322 15.41 20.06 -2.50
N THR A 323 15.32 20.20 -1.18
CA THR A 323 15.25 21.50 -0.51
C THR A 323 16.47 21.67 0.40
N SER A 324 16.94 22.89 0.59
CA SER A 324 18.10 23.23 1.44
C SER A 324 17.73 23.50 2.90
N LEU A 325 16.46 23.30 3.28
CA LEU A 325 15.93 23.45 4.64
C LEU A 325 16.72 22.60 5.65
N ASN A 326 17.60 23.24 6.43
CA ASN A 326 18.49 22.58 7.39
C ASN A 326 19.31 21.45 6.74
N GLY A 327 19.91 21.73 5.59
CA GLY A 327 20.68 20.79 4.76
C GLY A 327 19.88 20.28 3.56
N ARG A 328 20.48 19.40 2.75
CA ARG A 328 19.83 18.85 1.55
C ARG A 328 18.83 17.73 1.93
N ARG A 329 17.54 18.00 1.75
CA ARG A 329 16.42 17.12 2.12
C ARG A 329 15.64 16.68 0.91
N LEU A 330 15.16 15.45 0.93
CA LEU A 330 14.31 14.89 -0.09
C LEU A 330 12.84 15.07 0.29
N VAL A 331 12.05 15.64 -0.62
CA VAL A 331 10.60 15.82 -0.46
C VAL A 331 9.88 15.42 -1.73
N LEU A 332 8.66 14.90 -1.59
CA LEU A 332 7.84 14.54 -2.73
C LEU A 332 7.22 15.78 -3.37
N SER A 333 7.12 15.76 -4.70
CA SER A 333 6.33 16.75 -5.45
C SER A 333 4.83 16.52 -5.26
N ASP A 334 4.02 17.52 -5.59
CA ASP A 334 2.56 17.42 -5.62
C ASP A 334 2.05 16.39 -6.66
N ARG A 335 2.88 16.14 -7.68
CA ARG A 335 2.67 15.11 -8.70
C ARG A 335 2.89 13.71 -8.14
N ALA A 336 3.98 13.48 -7.39
CA ALA A 336 4.24 12.23 -6.68
C ALA A 336 3.19 11.94 -5.59
N LEU A 337 2.86 12.94 -4.76
CA LEU A 337 1.80 12.80 -3.75
C LEU A 337 0.46 12.45 -4.40
N GLY A 338 0.15 13.07 -5.54
CA GLY A 338 -1.04 12.75 -6.33
C GLY A 338 -1.02 11.33 -6.88
N MET A 339 0.11 10.85 -7.37
CA MET A 339 0.26 9.47 -7.85
C MET A 339 0.02 8.45 -6.73
N LEU A 340 0.73 8.59 -5.60
CA LEU A 340 0.61 7.67 -4.47
C LEU A 340 -0.81 7.66 -3.89
N ALA A 341 -1.41 8.84 -3.67
CA ALA A 341 -2.76 8.93 -3.12
C ALA A 341 -3.82 8.30 -4.04
N ARG A 342 -3.71 8.48 -5.36
CA ARG A 342 -4.67 7.87 -6.31
C ARG A 342 -4.52 6.36 -6.36
N GLY A 343 -3.29 5.83 -6.32
CA GLY A 343 -3.02 4.40 -6.27
C GLY A 343 -3.71 3.70 -5.10
N ASP A 344 -3.80 4.38 -3.95
CA ASP A 344 -4.41 3.85 -2.74
C ASP A 344 -5.86 4.35 -2.51
N ARG A 345 -6.52 4.86 -3.56
CA ARG A 345 -7.89 5.42 -3.50
C ARG A 345 -8.08 6.44 -2.37
N SER A 346 -7.04 7.20 -2.09
CA SER A 346 -6.97 8.20 -1.03
C SER A 346 -7.12 9.62 -1.60
N SER A 347 -7.49 10.57 -0.74
CA SER A 347 -7.69 11.95 -1.18
C SER A 347 -6.36 12.64 -1.49
N VAL A 348 -6.16 13.00 -2.77
CA VAL A 348 -5.01 13.78 -3.23
C VAL A 348 -4.92 15.12 -2.48
N ALA A 349 -6.06 15.81 -2.28
CA ALA A 349 -6.09 17.07 -1.56
C ALA A 349 -5.62 16.91 -0.11
N LEU A 350 -6.02 15.82 0.58
CA LEU A 350 -5.53 15.56 1.94
C LEU A 350 -4.04 15.21 1.98
N ALA A 351 -3.54 14.45 1.00
CA ALA A 351 -2.12 14.14 0.90
C ALA A 351 -1.28 15.42 0.73
N ARG A 352 -1.67 16.29 -0.21
CA ARG A 352 -1.03 17.60 -0.44
C ARG A 352 -1.11 18.52 0.77
N ARG A 353 -2.27 18.64 1.41
CA ARG A 353 -2.42 19.46 2.65
C ARG A 353 -1.53 18.98 3.80
N ARG A 354 -1.17 17.70 3.85
CA ARG A 354 -0.31 17.15 4.91
C ARG A 354 1.18 17.28 4.57
N TRP A 355 1.54 16.92 3.34
CA TRP A 355 2.92 16.62 2.96
C TRP A 355 3.43 17.44 1.77
N GLY A 356 2.59 18.27 1.15
CA GLY A 356 2.99 19.13 0.05
C GLY A 356 4.12 20.06 0.48
N ALA A 357 5.19 20.06 -0.30
CA ALA A 357 6.28 21.02 -0.16
C ALA A 357 5.97 22.34 -0.88
N GLY A 358 5.03 22.36 -1.85
CA GLY A 358 4.82 23.50 -2.73
C GLY A 358 6.10 23.85 -3.51
N ASP A 359 6.19 25.10 -3.99
CA ASP A 359 7.38 25.63 -4.69
C ASP A 359 8.56 25.94 -3.75
N ALA A 360 8.47 25.53 -2.48
CA ALA A 360 9.57 25.65 -1.50
C ALA A 360 10.85 24.89 -1.89
N ALA A 361 10.82 24.15 -3.00
CA ALA A 361 11.99 23.51 -3.60
C ALA A 361 13.01 24.54 -4.15
N ASP A 362 12.55 25.71 -4.61
CA ASP A 362 13.40 26.65 -5.35
C ASP A 362 13.85 27.87 -4.54
N ALA A 363 13.30 28.09 -3.35
CA ALA A 363 13.69 29.22 -2.50
C ALA A 363 14.90 28.85 -1.62
N VAL A 364 15.99 29.60 -1.82
CA VAL A 364 17.31 29.41 -1.18
C VAL A 364 17.25 29.47 0.36
N THR A 365 16.23 30.11 0.94
CA THR A 365 16.03 30.24 2.39
C THR A 365 14.55 30.21 2.78
N VAL A 366 13.88 29.08 2.55
CA VAL A 366 12.50 28.91 3.02
C VAL A 366 12.48 28.89 4.56
N ASP A 367 11.72 29.77 5.20
CA ASP A 367 11.31 29.55 6.58
C ASP A 367 10.35 28.35 6.60
N TRP A 368 10.54 27.38 7.48
CA TRP A 368 9.65 26.22 7.62
C TRP A 368 8.18 26.64 7.73
N ARG A 369 7.89 27.85 8.24
CA ARG A 369 6.55 28.45 8.32
C ARG A 369 5.85 28.59 6.96
N ALA A 370 6.61 28.80 5.88
CA ALA A 370 6.09 28.99 4.52
C ALA A 370 5.75 27.65 3.81
N VAL A 371 6.12 26.51 4.38
CA VAL A 371 5.83 25.19 3.78
C VAL A 371 4.32 24.89 3.90
N PRO A 372 3.59 24.59 2.81
CA PRO A 372 2.13 24.47 2.82
C PRO A 372 1.63 23.23 3.56
N GLY A 373 2.35 22.11 3.49
CA GLY A 373 1.98 20.86 4.15
C GLY A 373 2.05 20.96 5.68
N ARG A 374 0.90 20.84 6.38
CA ARG A 374 0.83 21.01 7.85
C ARG A 374 1.75 20.05 8.62
N ARG A 375 1.83 18.78 8.19
CA ARG A 375 2.66 17.78 8.87
C ARG A 375 4.13 17.93 8.50
N LEU A 376 4.43 18.21 7.23
CA LEU A 376 5.80 18.51 6.80
C LEU A 376 6.35 19.72 7.57
N ARG A 377 5.57 20.80 7.68
CA ARG A 377 5.88 21.97 8.51
C ARG A 377 6.20 21.61 9.96
N GLN A 378 5.38 20.76 10.58
CA GLN A 378 5.62 20.30 11.95
C GLN A 378 6.90 19.46 12.07
N LEU A 379 7.19 18.58 11.10
CA LEU A 379 8.44 17.82 11.08
C LEU A 379 9.65 18.72 10.96
N LEU A 380 9.59 19.75 10.11
CA LEU A 380 10.65 20.73 9.93
C LEU A 380 10.90 21.57 11.19
N ARG A 381 9.84 21.90 11.94
CA ARG A 381 9.98 22.54 13.27
C ARG A 381 10.78 21.68 14.25
N HIS A 382 10.73 20.36 14.10
CA HIS A 382 11.43 19.39 14.95
C HIS A 382 12.58 18.67 14.21
N ILE A 383 13.14 19.30 13.16
CA ILE A 383 14.02 18.62 12.21
C ILE A 383 15.22 17.94 12.86
N THR A 384 15.86 18.57 13.85
CA THR A 384 17.03 17.97 14.50
C THR A 384 16.69 16.67 15.25
N HIS A 385 15.47 16.56 15.80
CA HIS A 385 14.99 15.31 16.42
C HIS A 385 14.70 14.27 15.34
N THR A 386 13.94 14.66 14.31
CA THR A 386 13.62 13.83 13.15
C THR A 386 14.89 13.27 12.48
N ASP A 387 15.93 14.08 12.35
CA ASP A 387 17.22 13.69 11.77
C ASP A 387 17.97 12.68 12.60
N ALA A 388 17.91 12.81 13.92
CA ALA A 388 18.56 11.90 14.82
C ALA A 388 17.88 10.53 14.77
N VAL A 389 16.53 10.52 14.74
CA VAL A 389 15.72 9.31 14.49
C VAL A 389 16.06 8.68 13.15
N HIS A 390 16.03 9.45 12.05
CA HIS A 390 16.35 8.94 10.71
C HIS A 390 17.77 8.35 10.63
N SER A 391 18.76 9.05 11.19
CA SER A 391 20.16 8.62 11.16
C SER A 391 20.39 7.36 11.99
N TYR A 392 19.76 7.27 13.17
CA TYR A 392 19.82 6.07 14.00
C TYR A 392 19.20 4.85 13.31
N LEU A 393 18.02 5.01 12.72
CA LEU A 393 17.35 3.95 11.95
C LEU A 393 18.18 3.50 10.75
N ALA A 394 18.74 4.45 9.99
CA ALA A 394 19.60 4.17 8.84
C ALA A 394 20.85 3.37 9.23
N SER A 395 21.51 3.75 10.34
CA SER A 395 22.67 3.03 10.88
C SER A 395 22.28 1.62 11.36
N THR A 396 21.19 1.53 12.13
CA THR A 396 20.68 0.26 12.66
C THR A 396 20.36 -0.73 11.54
N ILE A 397 19.65 -0.28 10.50
CA ILE A 397 19.27 -1.12 9.36
C ILE A 397 20.50 -1.53 8.53
N THR A 398 21.50 -0.66 8.41
CA THR A 398 22.74 -0.99 7.72
C THR A 398 23.52 -2.07 8.49
N THR A 399 23.65 -1.91 9.80
CA THR A 399 24.30 -2.88 10.68
C THR A 399 23.57 -4.21 10.67
N ALA A 400 22.25 -4.20 10.86
CA ALA A 400 21.41 -5.37 10.79
C ALA A 400 21.60 -6.14 9.47
N ARG A 401 21.61 -5.43 8.33
CA ARG A 401 21.84 -6.05 7.01
C ARG A 401 23.21 -6.70 6.89
N ASN A 402 24.26 -6.06 7.42
CA ASN A 402 25.61 -6.61 7.44
C ASN A 402 25.71 -7.88 8.30
N GLU A 403 24.85 -8.00 9.32
CA GLU A 403 24.73 -9.18 10.19
C GLU A 403 23.73 -10.23 9.67
N GLY A 404 23.24 -10.08 8.43
CA GLY A 404 22.33 -11.03 7.79
C GLY A 404 20.86 -10.88 8.18
N TRP A 405 20.48 -9.81 8.89
CA TRP A 405 19.08 -9.48 9.14
C TRP A 405 18.44 -8.74 7.97
N GLN A 406 17.15 -8.98 7.78
CA GLN A 406 16.33 -8.31 6.78
C GLN A 406 15.36 -7.35 7.45
N LEU A 407 15.17 -6.17 6.85
CA LEU A 407 14.13 -5.24 7.27
C LEU A 407 12.77 -5.75 6.80
N VAL A 408 11.96 -6.26 7.72
CA VAL A 408 10.60 -6.72 7.43
C VAL A 408 9.63 -5.55 7.43
N GLN A 409 9.76 -4.64 8.41
CA GLN A 409 8.87 -3.49 8.53
C GLN A 409 9.59 -2.26 9.09
N LEU A 410 9.18 -1.10 8.59
CA LEU A 410 9.58 0.21 9.10
C LEU A 410 8.40 1.16 9.06
N ASP A 411 7.98 1.62 10.23
CA ASP A 411 6.87 2.53 10.41
C ASP A 411 7.34 3.89 10.96
N PRO A 412 6.97 5.00 10.28
CA PRO A 412 7.16 6.34 10.80
C PRO A 412 6.23 6.62 12.00
N PRO A 413 6.46 7.71 12.77
CA PRO A 413 5.73 7.94 14.02
C PRO A 413 4.19 7.86 13.89
N HIS A 414 3.66 8.37 12.77
CA HIS A 414 2.22 8.40 12.53
C HIS A 414 1.61 7.03 12.21
N ARG A 415 2.40 6.05 11.76
CA ARG A 415 1.96 4.64 11.60
C ARG A 415 2.35 3.78 12.78
N ALA A 416 3.41 4.15 13.50
CA ALA A 416 3.92 3.42 14.65
C ALA A 416 3.03 3.61 15.91
N ALA A 417 2.17 4.63 15.92
CA ALA A 417 1.19 4.83 16.99
C ALA A 417 0.27 3.61 17.17
N ARG A 418 0.03 3.21 18.44
CA ARG A 418 -0.91 2.13 18.80
C ARG A 418 -1.97 2.67 19.74
N HIS A 419 -3.20 2.22 19.54
CA HIS A 419 -4.35 2.58 20.36
C HIS A 419 -4.87 1.34 21.07
N PHE A 420 -5.06 1.43 22.38
CA PHE A 420 -5.43 0.31 23.23
C PHE A 420 -6.38 0.78 24.34
N ARG A 421 -7.02 -0.17 25.03
CA ARG A 421 -7.82 0.11 26.22
C ARG A 421 -7.04 -0.31 27.46
N HIS A 422 -7.00 0.56 28.46
CA HIS A 422 -6.42 0.29 29.76
C HIS A 422 -7.36 0.87 30.80
N GLU A 423 -7.83 0.05 31.74
CA GLU A 423 -8.84 0.44 32.75
C GLU A 423 -10.10 1.04 32.10
N ASN A 424 -10.61 0.41 31.04
CA ASN A 424 -11.75 0.88 30.23
C ASN A 424 -11.59 2.24 29.54
N VAL A 425 -10.43 2.90 29.65
CA VAL A 425 -10.14 4.16 28.98
C VAL A 425 -9.30 3.92 27.73
N GLN A 426 -9.64 4.59 26.62
CA GLN A 426 -8.82 4.55 25.42
C GLN A 426 -7.52 5.34 25.61
N LYS A 427 -6.39 4.67 25.40
CA LYS A 427 -5.04 5.21 25.50
C LYS A 427 -4.28 4.99 24.20
N SER A 428 -3.09 5.57 24.12
CA SER A 428 -2.18 5.36 23.00
C SER A 428 -0.71 5.47 23.39
N VAL A 429 0.14 4.74 22.64
CA VAL A 429 1.59 4.95 22.59
C VAL A 429 1.95 5.56 21.24
N HIS A 430 2.96 6.44 21.25
CA HIS A 430 3.38 7.22 20.08
C HIS A 430 4.92 7.15 19.92
N PRO A 431 5.47 5.97 19.60
CA PRO A 431 6.89 5.83 19.33
C PRO A 431 7.35 6.74 18.19
N ASP A 432 8.60 7.17 18.24
CA ASP A 432 9.25 7.90 17.15
C ASP A 432 9.41 7.02 15.91
N ALA A 433 9.58 5.72 16.10
CA ALA A 433 9.54 4.74 15.01
C ALA A 433 9.16 3.36 15.52
N PHE A 434 8.69 2.51 14.62
CA PHE A 434 8.63 1.07 14.84
C PHE A 434 9.39 0.37 13.73
N LEU A 435 10.19 -0.64 14.07
CA LEU A 435 10.89 -1.46 13.10
C LEU A 435 10.81 -2.94 13.45
N MET A 436 10.81 -3.79 12.44
CA MET A 436 10.82 -5.24 12.59
C MET A 436 11.91 -5.85 11.70
N LEU A 437 12.77 -6.65 12.30
CA LEU A 437 13.89 -7.34 11.65
C LEU A 437 13.63 -8.84 11.64
N GLY A 438 14.02 -9.52 10.57
CA GLY A 438 13.88 -10.97 10.42
C GLY A 438 15.18 -11.63 9.98
N ARG A 439 15.46 -12.83 10.48
CA ARG A 439 16.57 -13.68 10.06
C ARG A 439 16.16 -15.15 10.16
N GLY A 440 15.78 -15.76 9.04
CA GLY A 440 15.07 -17.04 9.04
C GLY A 440 13.74 -16.90 9.78
N ASP A 441 13.49 -17.76 10.76
CA ASP A 441 12.29 -17.72 11.60
C ASP A 441 12.41 -16.76 12.81
N ASP A 442 13.59 -16.19 13.08
CA ASP A 442 13.78 -15.21 14.16
C ASP A 442 13.26 -13.84 13.73
N ILE A 443 12.17 -13.39 14.35
CA ILE A 443 11.57 -12.07 14.15
C ILE A 443 11.71 -11.24 15.42
N ARG A 444 12.28 -10.04 15.29
CA ARG A 444 12.43 -9.08 16.39
C ARG A 444 11.76 -7.76 16.05
N ALA A 445 10.96 -7.25 16.97
CA ALA A 445 10.28 -5.97 16.83
C ALA A 445 10.82 -4.96 17.83
N PHE A 446 10.88 -3.69 17.43
CA PHE A 446 11.39 -2.62 18.27
C PHE A 446 10.52 -1.36 18.17
N PHE A 447 10.19 -0.78 19.32
CA PHE A 447 9.77 0.61 19.39
C PHE A 447 11.00 1.49 19.64
N LEU A 448 11.13 2.56 18.88
CA LEU A 448 12.18 3.55 19.06
C LEU A 448 11.62 4.79 19.73
N GLU A 449 12.25 5.20 20.81
CA GLU A 449 12.09 6.48 21.46
C GLU A 449 13.44 7.20 21.44
N TYR A 450 13.47 8.40 20.85
CA TYR A 450 14.65 9.22 20.83
C TYR A 450 14.51 10.33 21.88
N GLU A 451 15.51 10.46 22.75
CA GLU A 451 15.51 11.41 23.85
C GLU A 451 16.70 12.36 23.77
N ARG A 452 16.37 13.65 23.64
CA ARG A 452 17.34 14.74 23.56
C ARG A 452 17.43 15.56 24.83
N ARG A 453 16.35 15.62 25.61
CA ARG A 453 16.11 16.70 26.60
C ARG A 453 15.56 16.21 27.94
N ALA A 454 15.09 14.97 28.08
CA ALA A 454 14.65 14.48 29.38
C ALA A 454 15.86 14.21 30.28
N VAL A 455 16.24 15.24 31.02
CA VAL A 455 17.27 15.15 32.07
C VAL A 455 16.64 14.88 33.43
N ARG A 456 15.36 15.26 33.63
CA ARG A 456 14.67 15.14 34.93
C ARG A 456 13.92 13.81 35.07
N PRO A 457 13.98 13.14 36.25
CA PRO A 457 13.24 11.91 36.51
C PRO A 457 11.75 12.00 36.19
N SER A 458 11.07 13.08 36.58
CA SER A 458 9.62 13.26 36.33
C SER A 458 9.26 13.23 34.85
N THR A 459 10.11 13.80 33.99
CA THR A 459 9.92 13.77 32.53
C THR A 459 10.12 12.36 31.97
N MET A 460 11.13 11.63 32.45
CA MET A 460 11.38 10.24 32.06
C MET A 460 10.21 9.33 32.45
N ARG A 461 9.72 9.44 33.68
CA ARG A 461 8.53 8.71 34.18
C ARG A 461 7.32 8.96 33.28
N ARG A 462 7.05 10.23 32.96
CA ARG A 462 5.92 10.61 32.10
C ARG A 462 6.03 10.02 30.70
N ARG A 463 7.24 9.93 30.13
CA ARG A 463 7.47 9.29 28.82
C ARG A 463 7.29 7.77 28.85
N LEU A 464 7.68 7.12 29.94
CA LEU A 464 7.53 5.66 30.09
C LEU A 464 6.08 5.25 30.40
N ALA A 465 5.30 6.10 31.08
CA ALA A 465 3.96 5.76 31.54
C ALA A 465 2.98 5.23 30.45
N PRO A 466 2.96 5.75 29.21
CA PRO A 466 2.17 5.16 28.12
C PRO A 466 2.61 3.73 27.78
N TYR A 467 3.92 3.46 27.76
CA TYR A 467 4.45 2.12 27.48
C TYR A 467 4.16 1.16 28.61
N LEU A 468 4.36 1.55 29.87
CA LEU A 468 4.02 0.70 31.02
C LEU A 468 2.56 0.24 30.96
N ARG A 469 1.64 1.14 30.61
CA ARG A 469 0.22 0.81 30.40
C ARG A 469 -0.04 -0.06 29.17
N TYR A 470 0.74 0.10 28.11
CA TYR A 470 0.63 -0.73 26.91
C TYR A 470 1.09 -2.16 27.16
N TYR A 471 2.26 -2.32 27.79
CA TYR A 471 2.84 -3.61 28.14
C TYR A 471 2.10 -4.32 29.30
N SER A 472 1.27 -3.61 30.05
CA SER A 472 0.38 -4.22 31.06
C SER A 472 -0.84 -4.92 30.44
N THR A 473 -0.93 -5.00 29.11
CA THR A 473 -2.05 -5.61 28.38
C THR A 473 -1.53 -6.66 27.40
N THR A 474 -2.42 -7.41 26.75
CA THR A 474 -2.04 -8.36 25.66
C THR A 474 -1.70 -7.66 24.35
N HIS A 475 -1.96 -6.35 24.24
CA HIS A 475 -1.82 -5.60 23.00
C HIS A 475 -0.43 -5.66 22.33
N PRO A 476 0.72 -5.64 23.04
CA PRO A 476 2.02 -5.76 22.39
C PRO A 476 2.13 -7.03 21.53
N LEU A 477 1.66 -8.16 22.05
CA LEU A 477 1.65 -9.42 21.31
C LEU A 477 0.55 -9.43 20.25
N ASP A 478 -0.66 -8.98 20.56
CA ASP A 478 -1.79 -8.99 19.61
C ASP A 478 -1.54 -8.10 18.39
N ASP A 479 -0.95 -6.92 18.60
CA ASP A 479 -0.75 -5.93 17.54
C ASP A 479 0.49 -6.28 16.68
N HIS A 480 1.51 -6.95 17.25
CA HIS A 480 2.83 -7.14 16.62
C HIS A 480 3.27 -8.60 16.43
N GLY A 481 2.56 -9.58 16.99
CA GLY A 481 2.88 -11.02 16.88
C GLY A 481 4.12 -11.45 17.67
N VAL A 482 4.94 -10.49 18.06
CA VAL A 482 6.07 -10.59 18.98
C VAL A 482 6.03 -9.37 19.89
N VAL A 483 6.44 -9.50 21.14
CA VAL A 483 6.49 -8.36 22.07
C VAL A 483 7.62 -7.42 21.65
N PRO A 484 7.35 -6.16 21.25
CA PRO A 484 8.42 -5.27 20.83
C PRO A 484 9.37 -4.96 21.99
N THR A 485 10.65 -4.76 21.68
CA THR A 485 11.60 -4.17 22.63
C THR A 485 11.53 -2.65 22.53
N LEU A 486 11.34 -1.96 23.65
CA LEU A 486 11.44 -0.52 23.72
C LEU A 486 12.92 -0.12 23.75
N ILE A 487 13.38 0.48 22.66
CA ILE A 487 14.70 1.09 22.54
C ILE A 487 14.57 2.58 22.86
N VAL A 488 15.22 3.02 23.92
CA VAL A 488 15.39 4.45 24.22
C VAL A 488 16.80 4.86 23.85
N VAL A 489 16.94 5.77 22.89
CA VAL A 489 18.22 6.35 22.50
C VAL A 489 18.36 7.72 23.11
N VAL A 490 19.35 7.91 23.98
CA VAL A 490 19.66 9.20 24.60
C VAL A 490 20.82 9.88 23.87
N GLU A 491 20.73 11.20 23.69
CA GLU A 491 21.78 11.98 23.03
C GLU A 491 23.07 12.06 23.87
N ASP A 492 22.95 12.17 25.19
CA ASP A 492 24.07 12.27 26.13
C ASP A 492 24.34 10.92 26.83
N PRO A 493 25.51 10.28 26.61
CA PRO A 493 25.89 9.05 27.30
C PRO A 493 25.86 9.13 28.82
N MET A 494 26.13 10.31 29.40
CA MET A 494 26.16 10.50 30.85
C MET A 494 24.78 10.33 31.49
N ILE A 495 23.71 10.48 30.71
CA ILE A 495 22.34 10.32 31.18
C ILE A 495 21.91 8.84 31.19
N VAL A 496 22.59 7.95 30.46
CA VAL A 496 22.20 6.53 30.34
C VAL A 496 22.03 5.85 31.70
N PRO A 497 23.01 5.90 32.64
CA PRO A 497 22.86 5.22 33.94
C PRO A 497 21.68 5.78 34.74
N HIS A 498 21.48 7.10 34.68
CA HIS A 498 20.39 7.78 35.35
C HIS A 498 19.02 7.36 34.77
N PHE A 499 18.87 7.37 33.45
CA PHE A 499 17.65 6.94 32.77
C PHE A 499 17.36 5.47 33.06
N ARG A 500 18.38 4.61 33.05
CA ARG A 500 18.26 3.19 33.35
C ARG A 500 17.74 2.96 34.76
N ARG A 501 18.27 3.67 35.76
CA ARG A 501 17.77 3.62 37.13
C ARG A 501 16.30 4.03 37.23
N VAL A 502 15.93 5.19 36.68
CA VAL A 502 14.55 5.68 36.72
C VAL A 502 13.60 4.71 36.00
N ALA A 503 14.01 4.16 34.86
CA ALA A 503 13.20 3.22 34.12
C ALA A 503 13.00 1.90 34.88
N HIS A 504 14.05 1.34 35.48
CA HIS A 504 13.93 0.15 36.33
C HIS A 504 13.01 0.39 37.54
N GLU A 505 13.12 1.54 38.20
CA GLU A 505 12.24 1.91 39.30
C GLU A 505 10.77 1.94 38.86
N GLU A 506 10.46 2.55 37.71
CA GLU A 506 9.10 2.64 37.20
C GLU A 506 8.55 1.31 36.69
N VAL A 507 9.36 0.50 36.02
CA VAL A 507 8.99 -0.85 35.57
C VAL A 507 8.67 -1.73 36.77
N ARG A 508 9.53 -1.70 37.81
CA ARG A 508 9.29 -2.40 39.09
C ARG A 508 8.04 -1.90 39.79
N ARG A 509 7.84 -0.57 39.87
CA ARG A 509 6.66 0.04 40.49
C ARG A 509 5.36 -0.34 39.78
N ALA A 510 5.38 -0.39 38.46
CA ALA A 510 4.22 -0.77 37.66
C ALA A 510 3.91 -2.28 37.75
N GLY A 511 4.89 -3.12 38.11
CA GLY A 511 4.74 -4.57 38.14
C GLY A 511 4.57 -5.18 36.74
N VAL A 512 5.13 -4.54 35.71
CA VAL A 512 4.97 -4.93 34.30
C VAL A 512 6.32 -5.26 33.70
N HIS A 513 6.42 -6.34 32.92
CA HIS A 513 7.63 -6.63 32.15
C HIS A 513 7.65 -5.78 30.86
N VAL A 514 8.63 -4.89 30.76
CA VAL A 514 8.92 -4.14 29.52
C VAL A 514 10.30 -4.54 29.05
N PRO A 515 10.44 -5.22 27.89
CA PRO A 515 11.74 -5.45 27.28
C PRO A 515 12.33 -4.09 26.89
N LEU A 516 13.23 -3.56 27.70
CA LEU A 516 13.74 -2.18 27.59
C LEU A 516 15.25 -2.20 27.39
N SER A 517 15.70 -1.51 26.35
CA SER A 517 17.12 -1.28 26.09
C SER A 517 17.37 0.22 25.97
N ILE A 518 18.37 0.72 26.72
CA ILE A 518 18.73 2.14 26.72
C ILE A 518 20.14 2.29 26.17
N TRP A 519 20.27 3.06 25.10
CA TRP A 519 21.51 3.25 24.35
C TRP A 519 21.85 4.75 24.27
N SER A 520 23.13 5.07 24.18
CA SER A 520 23.56 6.43 23.81
C SER A 520 23.70 6.56 22.29
N ARG A 521 23.51 7.77 21.76
CA ARG A 521 23.70 8.10 20.34
C ARG A 521 25.15 7.93 19.85
N ARG A 522 26.15 7.98 20.75
CA ARG A 522 27.58 7.94 20.35
C ARG A 522 27.90 6.66 19.54
N PRO A 523 28.76 6.81 18.51
CA PRO A 523 28.82 5.99 17.29
C PRO A 523 29.11 4.51 17.52
#